data_AF-A0A3B8TBI4-F1
#
_entry.id   AF-A0A3B8TBI4-F1
#
_cell.length_a   1.000
_cell.length_b   1.000
_cell.length_c   1.000
_cell.angle_alpha   90.00
_cell.angle_beta   90.00
_cell.angle_gamma   90.00
#
_symmetry.space_group_name_H-M   'P 1'
#
loop_
_entity.id
_entity.type
_entity.pdbx_description
1 polymer ?
#
loop_
_entity_poly.entity_id
_entity_poly.type
_entity_poly.pdbx_seq_one_letter_code
_entity_poly.pdbx_strand_id
1 'polypeptide(L)'
;GFDNQQPWLELDYLEQPPLTQPTLPFNAIACCDLTLSSDAFIQQITKLTSCASFVGVRHILDEHALSLLTSPQVLKNLTYLSDQAILFEAQFDVTDNVVVECIYELFVTNTPLDIMTQPLQHTWVINHVGLGAMSDATHNQWVHNLKRLALIPNFKVKASGWEMAQRNYSEELVSCTLKTLLAIWGEERIMLASNFPLTLFSCSYQRYWERMLQVLEALALTQKTQRALLSQNALETYFTIT
;
A
#
# COMPACT_ATOMS: atom_id res chain seq x y z
N GLY A 1 8.00 11.86 5.26
CA GLY A 1 9.34 11.79 4.68
C GLY A 1 10.23 12.84 5.31
N PHE A 2 11.50 12.82 4.92
CA PHE A 2 12.51 13.80 5.32
C PHE A 2 12.15 15.22 4.87
N ASP A 3 11.67 15.36 3.64
CA ASP A 3 11.08 16.59 3.09
C ASP A 3 9.83 16.25 2.27
N ASN A 4 8.64 16.56 2.80
CA ASN A 4 7.38 16.27 2.12
C ASN A 4 7.06 17.26 0.98
N GLN A 5 7.70 18.44 0.94
CA GLN A 5 7.51 19.41 -0.14
C GLN A 5 8.39 19.05 -1.35
N GLN A 6 9.54 18.44 -1.09
CA GLN A 6 10.51 18.00 -2.10
C GLN A 6 10.85 16.51 -1.94
N PRO A 7 9.89 15.60 -2.19
CA PRO A 7 10.05 14.18 -1.88
C PRO A 7 11.19 13.48 -2.64
N TRP A 8 11.63 14.03 -3.77
CA TRP A 8 12.79 13.51 -4.51
C TRP A 8 14.11 13.61 -3.73
N LEU A 9 14.24 14.58 -2.81
CA LEU A 9 15.44 14.72 -1.99
C LEU A 9 15.66 13.51 -1.07
N GLU A 10 14.59 12.84 -0.64
CA GLU A 10 14.69 11.61 0.14
C GLU A 10 15.23 10.46 -0.74
N LEU A 11 14.83 10.37 -2.01
CA LEU A 11 15.37 9.38 -2.93
C LEU A 11 16.81 9.68 -3.31
N ASP A 12 17.14 10.94 -3.62
CA ASP A 12 18.51 11.38 -3.88
C ASP A 12 19.45 11.02 -2.72
N TYR A 13 18.97 11.15 -1.48
CA TYR A 13 19.70 10.75 -0.29
C TYR A 13 19.88 9.23 -0.20
N LEU A 14 18.82 8.45 -0.43
CA LEU A 14 18.86 6.98 -0.36
C LEU A 14 19.70 6.34 -1.47
N GLU A 15 19.78 6.97 -2.64
CA GLU A 15 20.58 6.52 -3.78
C GLU A 15 22.08 6.82 -3.61
N GLN A 16 22.46 7.68 -2.65
CA GLN A 16 23.87 7.90 -2.36
C GLN A 16 24.49 6.61 -1.79
N PRO A 17 25.64 6.15 -2.34
CA PRO A 17 26.29 4.96 -1.83
C PRO A 17 26.69 5.16 -0.36
N PRO A 18 26.40 4.20 0.54
CA PRO A 18 26.83 4.29 1.92
C PRO A 18 28.36 4.37 2.00
N LEU A 19 28.87 5.16 2.95
CA LEU A 19 30.32 5.32 3.16
C LEU A 19 31.04 4.02 3.53
N THR A 20 30.31 2.98 3.95
CA THR A 20 30.88 1.79 4.61
C THR A 20 30.42 0.44 4.05
N GLN A 21 29.39 0.38 3.19
CA GLN A 21 28.89 -0.88 2.61
C GLN A 21 28.27 -0.68 1.23
N PRO A 22 28.33 -1.69 0.34
CA PRO A 22 27.62 -1.64 -0.94
C PRO A 22 26.11 -1.57 -0.73
N THR A 23 25.45 -0.66 -1.44
CA THR A 23 23.99 -0.54 -1.46
C THR A 23 23.38 -1.78 -2.10
N LEU A 24 22.45 -2.44 -1.42
CA LEU A 24 21.60 -3.43 -2.08
C LEU A 24 20.66 -2.71 -3.06
N PRO A 25 20.34 -3.31 -4.21
CA PRO A 25 19.31 -2.78 -5.10
C PRO A 25 17.99 -2.61 -4.32
N PHE A 26 17.36 -1.45 -4.46
CA PHE A 26 16.09 -1.15 -3.82
C PHE A 26 15.23 -0.32 -4.75
N ASN A 27 13.91 -0.44 -4.54
CA ASN A 27 12.92 0.44 -5.12
C ASN A 27 12.18 1.16 -4.00
N ALA A 28 11.71 2.37 -4.28
CA ALA A 28 11.19 3.30 -3.32
C ALA A 28 9.83 3.84 -3.76
N ILE A 29 8.99 4.03 -2.75
CA ILE A 29 7.70 4.71 -2.85
C ILE A 29 7.86 6.06 -2.18
N ALA A 30 7.71 7.13 -2.95
CA ALA A 30 7.87 8.49 -2.45
C ALA A 30 6.58 9.02 -1.82
N CYS A 31 6.67 10.02 -0.96
CA CYS A 31 5.49 10.80 -0.58
C CYS A 31 4.98 11.60 -1.79
N CYS A 32 3.67 11.74 -1.93
CA CYS A 32 3.06 12.69 -2.87
C CYS A 32 2.01 13.55 -2.18
N ASP A 33 1.83 14.78 -2.65
CA ASP A 33 0.69 15.62 -2.32
C ASP A 33 -0.28 15.64 -3.50
N LEU A 34 -1.41 14.93 -3.36
CA LEU A 34 -2.42 14.82 -4.40
C LEU A 34 -3.20 16.13 -4.61
N THR A 35 -3.09 17.09 -3.70
CA THR A 35 -3.85 18.35 -3.73
C THR A 35 -3.20 19.45 -4.56
N LEU A 36 -1.95 19.24 -4.99
CA LEU A 36 -1.23 20.16 -5.88
C LEU A 36 -2.01 20.43 -7.16
N SER A 37 -1.82 21.62 -7.74
CA SER A 37 -2.27 21.87 -9.11
C SER A 37 -1.64 20.84 -10.05
N SER A 38 -2.34 20.49 -11.14
CA SER A 38 -1.84 19.43 -12.03
C SER A 38 -0.45 19.73 -12.60
N ASP A 39 -0.14 21.00 -12.90
CA ASP A 39 1.21 21.38 -13.35
C ASP A 39 2.28 21.13 -12.27
N ALA A 40 2.00 21.51 -11.02
CA ALA A 40 2.93 21.31 -9.90
C ALA A 40 3.07 19.82 -9.56
N PHE A 41 1.96 19.07 -9.60
CA PHE A 41 1.96 17.63 -9.39
C PHE A 41 2.80 16.90 -10.44
N ILE A 42 2.58 17.21 -11.72
CA ILE A 42 3.35 16.63 -12.84
C ILE A 42 4.84 16.97 -12.71
N GLN A 43 5.19 18.20 -12.32
CA GLN A 43 6.58 18.57 -12.08
C GLN A 43 7.21 17.78 -10.92
N GLN A 44 6.47 17.55 -9.84
CA GLN A 44 6.94 16.74 -8.70
C GLN A 44 7.16 15.29 -9.15
N ILE A 45 6.19 14.68 -9.85
CA ILE A 45 6.32 13.32 -10.37
C ILE A 45 7.48 13.21 -11.37
N THR A 46 7.68 14.20 -12.25
CA THR A 46 8.80 14.21 -13.21
C THR A 46 10.16 14.22 -12.53
N LYS A 47 10.30 14.90 -11.38
CA LYS A 47 11.53 14.84 -10.59
C LYS A 47 11.72 13.46 -9.96
N LEU A 48 10.65 12.90 -9.40
CA LEU A 48 10.67 11.57 -8.80
C LEU A 48 11.04 10.48 -9.82
N THR A 49 10.47 10.52 -11.03
CA THR A 49 10.78 9.55 -12.10
C THR A 49 12.21 9.65 -12.63
N SER A 50 12.95 10.72 -12.30
CA SER A 50 14.37 10.83 -12.63
C SER A 50 15.28 10.07 -11.66
N CYS A 51 14.78 9.69 -10.48
CA CYS A 51 15.48 8.87 -9.49
C CYS A 51 15.40 7.40 -9.89
N ALA A 52 16.53 6.69 -9.90
CA ALA A 52 16.60 5.31 -10.40
C ALA A 52 15.79 4.30 -9.55
N SER A 53 15.61 4.59 -8.27
CA SER A 53 14.87 3.76 -7.33
C SER A 53 13.36 4.01 -7.35
N PHE A 54 12.86 5.06 -8.02
CA PHE A 54 11.45 5.43 -7.94
C PHE A 54 10.55 4.45 -8.70
N VAL A 55 9.50 3.97 -8.03
CA VAL A 55 8.49 3.09 -8.66
C VAL A 55 7.05 3.49 -8.34
N GLY A 56 6.83 4.46 -7.46
CA GLY A 56 5.48 4.80 -7.02
C GLY A 56 5.43 5.88 -5.97
N VAL A 57 4.21 6.25 -5.60
CA VAL A 57 3.94 7.24 -4.58
C VAL A 57 3.00 6.71 -3.50
N ARG A 58 3.03 7.33 -2.33
CA ARG A 58 2.17 7.05 -1.19
C ARG A 58 1.44 8.31 -0.76
N HIS A 59 0.16 8.15 -0.43
CA HIS A 59 -0.60 9.15 0.32
C HIS A 59 -1.27 8.52 1.54
N ILE A 60 -1.34 9.27 2.64
CA ILE A 60 -2.13 8.93 3.82
C ILE A 60 -3.46 9.64 3.68
N LEU A 61 -4.52 8.89 3.38
CA LEU A 61 -5.86 9.42 3.15
C LEU A 61 -6.64 9.55 4.46
N ASP A 62 -6.62 8.51 5.29
CA ASP A 62 -7.24 8.40 6.63
C ASP A 62 -8.54 9.22 6.77
N GLU A 63 -8.67 10.12 7.76
CA GLU A 63 -9.90 10.89 8.01
C GLU A 63 -10.33 11.82 6.87
N HIS A 64 -9.44 12.09 5.92
CA HIS A 64 -9.67 12.96 4.76
C HIS A 64 -9.96 12.18 3.48
N ALA A 65 -10.04 10.85 3.55
CA ALA A 65 -10.15 10.01 2.36
C ALA A 65 -11.31 10.42 1.46
N LEU A 66 -12.52 10.58 2.01
CA LEU A 66 -13.69 10.92 1.20
C LEU A 66 -13.59 12.31 0.56
N SER A 67 -13.12 13.33 1.29
CA SER A 67 -13.00 14.69 0.76
C SER A 67 -11.91 14.79 -0.30
N LEU A 68 -10.81 14.04 -0.15
CA LEU A 68 -9.75 13.97 -1.15
C LEU A 68 -10.20 13.20 -2.39
N LEU A 69 -10.76 12.00 -2.22
CA LEU A 69 -11.15 11.13 -3.34
C LEU A 69 -12.36 11.63 -4.13
N THR A 70 -13.05 12.67 -3.65
CA THR A 70 -14.13 13.36 -4.39
C THR A 70 -13.70 14.73 -4.93
N SER A 71 -12.47 15.18 -4.64
CA SER A 71 -11.95 16.46 -5.11
C SER A 71 -11.59 16.41 -6.60
N PRO A 72 -12.10 17.33 -7.44
CA PRO A 72 -11.75 17.38 -8.85
C PRO A 72 -10.24 17.47 -9.13
N GLN A 73 -9.50 18.17 -8.26
CA GLN A 73 -8.04 18.30 -8.42
C GLN A 73 -7.32 16.98 -8.12
N VAL A 74 -7.72 16.29 -7.05
CA VAL A 74 -7.15 14.99 -6.68
C VAL A 74 -7.47 13.93 -7.74
N LEU A 75 -8.71 13.91 -8.25
CA LEU A 75 -9.12 12.98 -9.32
C LEU A 75 -8.29 13.16 -10.59
N LYS A 76 -7.97 14.40 -11.00
CA LYS A 76 -7.05 14.66 -12.12
C LYS A 76 -5.66 14.08 -11.86
N ASN A 77 -5.12 14.27 -10.66
CA ASN A 77 -3.79 13.80 -10.30
C ASN A 77 -3.72 12.27 -10.16
N LEU A 78 -4.76 11.63 -9.62
CA LEU A 78 -4.89 10.16 -9.60
C LEU A 78 -5.04 9.58 -11.01
N THR A 79 -5.79 10.26 -11.89
CA THR A 79 -5.89 9.87 -13.31
C THR A 79 -4.52 9.94 -13.97
N TYR A 80 -3.74 11.01 -13.73
CA TYR A 80 -2.38 11.12 -14.23
C TYR A 80 -1.47 9.99 -13.73
N LEU A 81 -1.50 9.64 -12.43
CA LEU A 81 -0.76 8.47 -11.92
C LEU A 81 -1.17 7.19 -12.64
N SER A 82 -2.47 7.04 -12.91
CA SER A 82 -3.00 5.90 -13.66
C SER A 82 -2.48 5.81 -15.08
N ASP A 83 -2.51 6.91 -15.81
CA ASP A 83 -2.06 6.99 -17.20
C ASP A 83 -0.56 6.71 -17.33
N GLN A 84 0.22 7.06 -16.30
CA GLN A 84 1.65 6.77 -16.22
C GLN A 84 1.97 5.40 -15.60
N ALA A 85 0.96 4.59 -15.26
CA ALA A 85 1.10 3.31 -14.57
C ALA A 85 1.94 3.38 -13.27
N ILE A 86 1.95 4.53 -12.59
CA ILE A 86 2.71 4.73 -11.35
C ILE A 86 2.00 4.02 -10.20
N LEU A 87 2.73 3.22 -9.42
CA LEU A 87 2.17 2.52 -8.25
C LEU A 87 1.66 3.53 -7.22
N PHE A 88 0.50 3.25 -6.62
CA PHE A 88 -0.04 4.06 -5.55
C PHE A 88 -0.21 3.25 -4.28
N GLU A 89 0.50 3.63 -3.21
CA GLU A 89 0.25 3.09 -1.88
C GLU A 89 -0.76 3.95 -1.14
N ALA A 90 -1.89 3.35 -0.80
CA ALA A 90 -2.98 4.01 -0.10
C ALA A 90 -3.00 3.57 1.36
N GLN A 91 -2.96 4.54 2.27
CA GLN A 91 -3.33 4.29 3.67
C GLN A 91 -4.69 4.95 3.94
N PHE A 92 -5.66 4.13 4.33
CA PHE A 92 -7.01 4.54 4.71
C PHE A 92 -7.65 3.44 5.58
N ASP A 93 -8.71 3.81 6.30
CA ASP A 93 -9.50 2.87 7.09
C ASP A 93 -10.44 2.07 6.18
N VAL A 94 -10.17 0.78 6.01
CA VAL A 94 -11.00 -0.12 5.19
C VAL A 94 -12.35 -0.41 5.87
N THR A 95 -12.57 -0.04 7.13
CA THR A 95 -13.89 -0.17 7.77
C THR A 95 -14.86 0.95 7.37
N ASP A 96 -14.38 2.04 6.78
CA ASP A 96 -15.24 3.08 6.24
C ASP A 96 -15.86 2.64 4.89
N ASN A 97 -17.12 2.24 4.95
CA ASN A 97 -17.88 1.80 3.79
C ASN A 97 -18.03 2.88 2.72
N VAL A 98 -18.13 4.16 3.11
CA VAL A 98 -18.31 5.26 2.15
C VAL A 98 -17.03 5.48 1.37
N VAL A 99 -15.88 5.43 2.05
CA VAL A 99 -14.56 5.50 1.40
C VAL A 99 -14.33 4.31 0.49
N VAL A 100 -14.65 3.10 0.92
CA VAL A 100 -14.44 1.88 0.13
C VAL A 100 -15.31 1.86 -1.13
N GLU A 101 -16.58 2.24 -1.02
CA GLU A 101 -17.43 2.37 -2.22
C GLU A 101 -16.93 3.47 -3.14
N CYS A 102 -16.50 4.62 -2.60
CA CYS A 102 -15.90 5.68 -3.41
C CYS A 102 -14.68 5.16 -4.18
N ILE A 103 -13.74 4.48 -3.52
CA ILE A 103 -12.57 3.85 -4.17
C ILE A 103 -13.03 2.84 -5.24
N TYR A 104 -14.00 1.99 -4.93
CA TYR A 104 -14.49 1.00 -5.88
C TYR A 104 -15.00 1.64 -7.17
N GLU A 105 -15.82 2.69 -7.06
CA GLU A 105 -16.37 3.39 -8.22
C GLU A 105 -15.27 4.03 -9.10
N LEU A 106 -14.15 4.49 -8.52
CA LEU A 106 -13.00 5.01 -9.29
C LEU A 106 -12.37 3.98 -10.23
N PHE A 107 -12.52 2.68 -9.95
CA PHE A 107 -11.93 1.59 -10.73
C PHE A 107 -12.91 0.87 -11.66
N VAL A 108 -14.22 1.00 -11.44
CA VAL A 108 -15.22 0.26 -12.21
C VAL A 108 -16.13 1.11 -13.08
N THR A 109 -16.24 2.41 -12.82
CA THR A 109 -17.18 3.26 -13.56
C THR A 109 -16.59 3.72 -14.88
N ASN A 110 -17.22 3.30 -15.98
CA ASN A 110 -16.98 3.86 -17.31
C ASN A 110 -17.80 5.14 -17.54
N THR A 111 -18.60 5.56 -16.57
CA THR A 111 -19.34 6.81 -16.64
C THR A 111 -18.33 7.93 -16.48
N PRO A 112 -18.13 8.78 -17.50
CA PRO A 112 -17.30 9.94 -17.32
C PRO A 112 -17.95 10.80 -16.23
N LEU A 113 -17.32 10.90 -15.06
CA LEU A 113 -17.49 12.14 -14.31
C LEU A 113 -16.90 13.24 -15.21
N ASP A 114 -17.40 14.47 -15.16
CA ASP A 114 -16.87 15.60 -15.96
C ASP A 114 -15.33 15.79 -15.85
N ILE A 115 -14.71 15.11 -14.89
CA ILE A 115 -13.30 15.18 -14.51
C ILE A 115 -12.50 13.90 -14.86
N MET A 116 -13.13 12.71 -14.91
CA MET A 116 -12.46 11.44 -15.21
C MET A 116 -12.99 10.86 -16.52
N THR A 117 -12.09 10.60 -17.47
CA THR A 117 -12.47 10.10 -18.80
C THR A 117 -12.51 8.58 -18.88
N GLN A 118 -11.87 7.88 -17.93
CA GLN A 118 -11.79 6.41 -17.82
C GLN A 118 -11.62 6.00 -16.35
N PRO A 119 -12.00 4.76 -15.97
CA PRO A 119 -11.66 4.21 -14.66
C PRO A 119 -10.14 4.10 -14.46
N LEU A 120 -9.70 4.18 -13.20
CA LEU A 120 -8.30 3.95 -12.83
C LEU A 120 -7.91 2.49 -13.12
N GLN A 121 -6.67 2.32 -13.57
CA GLN A 121 -6.12 1.02 -13.97
C GLN A 121 -4.76 0.72 -13.34
N HIS A 122 -4.06 1.70 -12.77
CA HIS A 122 -2.80 1.45 -12.07
C HIS A 122 -2.98 0.59 -10.82
N THR A 123 -1.89 0.00 -10.36
CA THR A 123 -1.90 -0.85 -9.17
C THR A 123 -1.98 0.00 -7.91
N TRP A 124 -2.93 -0.35 -7.04
CA TRP A 124 -3.03 0.19 -5.68
C TRP A 124 -2.55 -0.83 -4.68
N VAL A 125 -1.73 -0.41 -3.72
CA VAL A 125 -1.32 -1.22 -2.59
C VAL A 125 -1.90 -0.65 -1.31
N ILE A 126 -2.81 -1.39 -0.67
CA ILE A 126 -3.36 -1.03 0.63
C ILE A 126 -2.29 -1.26 1.69
N ASN A 127 -1.96 -0.20 2.43
CA ASN A 127 -1.02 -0.30 3.54
C ASN A 127 -1.66 -0.91 4.78
N HIS A 128 -0.87 -1.73 5.48
CA HIS A 128 -1.17 -2.21 6.83
C HIS A 128 -2.57 -2.83 6.97
N VAL A 129 -2.97 -3.64 5.98
CA VAL A 129 -4.30 -4.27 5.87
C VAL A 129 -5.49 -3.31 5.96
N GLY A 130 -5.26 -2.01 5.72
CA GLY A 130 -6.29 -0.97 5.81
C GLY A 130 -6.74 -0.68 7.25
N LEU A 131 -5.80 -0.73 8.20
CA LEU A 131 -5.92 -0.51 9.65
C LEU A 131 -7.35 -0.11 10.10
N GLY A 132 -8.09 -1.11 10.58
CA GLY A 132 -9.44 -0.93 11.11
C GLY A 132 -10.04 -2.20 11.72
N ALA A 133 -9.52 -3.39 11.41
CA ALA A 133 -10.12 -4.69 11.80
C ALA A 133 -9.45 -5.39 12.98
N MET A 134 -8.92 -4.63 13.92
CA MET A 134 -8.20 -5.18 15.07
C MET A 134 -9.11 -5.32 16.30
N SER A 135 -10.43 -5.25 16.09
CA SER A 135 -11.47 -5.49 17.09
C SER A 135 -12.60 -6.33 16.48
N ASP A 136 -13.30 -7.09 17.33
CA ASP A 136 -14.46 -7.90 16.90
C ASP A 136 -15.59 -7.05 16.32
N ALA A 137 -15.75 -5.81 16.79
CA ALA A 137 -16.82 -4.90 16.38
C ALA A 137 -16.66 -4.45 14.91
N THR A 138 -15.42 -4.27 14.45
CA THR A 138 -15.11 -3.74 13.11
C THR A 138 -14.75 -4.85 12.11
N HIS A 139 -14.49 -6.07 12.60
CA HIS A 139 -14.05 -7.19 11.76
C HIS A 139 -15.02 -7.50 10.61
N ASN A 140 -16.33 -7.57 10.88
CA ASN A 140 -17.32 -7.90 9.85
C ASN A 140 -17.37 -6.85 8.73
N GLN A 141 -17.30 -5.56 9.09
CA GLN A 141 -17.29 -4.48 8.11
C GLN A 141 -16.01 -4.49 7.28
N TRP A 142 -14.86 -4.74 7.91
CA TRP A 142 -13.60 -4.90 7.19
C TRP A 142 -13.62 -6.08 6.22
N VAL A 143 -14.13 -7.25 6.62
CA VAL A 143 -14.27 -8.41 5.73
C VAL A 143 -15.19 -8.09 4.54
N HIS A 144 -16.31 -7.40 4.79
CA HIS A 144 -17.23 -6.97 3.74
C HIS A 144 -16.51 -6.07 2.73
N ASN A 145 -15.80 -5.05 3.21
CA ASN A 145 -15.09 -4.08 2.39
C ASN A 145 -13.87 -4.67 1.67
N LEU A 146 -13.15 -5.60 2.29
CA LEU A 146 -12.09 -6.35 1.61
C LEU A 146 -12.62 -7.19 0.46
N LYS A 147 -13.80 -7.82 0.62
CA LYS A 147 -14.45 -8.55 -0.48
C LYS A 147 -14.84 -7.61 -1.61
N ARG A 148 -15.29 -6.41 -1.27
CA ARG A 148 -15.61 -5.36 -2.25
C ARG A 148 -14.38 -4.95 -3.05
N LEU A 149 -13.28 -4.61 -2.37
CA LEU A 149 -12.02 -4.22 -3.02
C LEU A 149 -11.35 -5.37 -3.79
N ALA A 150 -11.56 -6.63 -3.38
CA ALA A 150 -11.04 -7.80 -4.08
C ALA A 150 -11.60 -7.98 -5.49
N LEU A 151 -12.72 -7.34 -5.83
CA LEU A 151 -13.27 -7.31 -7.17
C LEU A 151 -12.42 -6.49 -8.15
N ILE A 152 -11.51 -5.64 -7.64
CA ILE A 152 -10.55 -4.88 -8.44
C ILE A 152 -9.27 -5.73 -8.58
N PRO A 153 -8.91 -6.17 -9.80
CA PRO A 153 -7.78 -7.08 -9.99
C PRO A 153 -6.43 -6.46 -9.61
N ASN A 154 -6.30 -5.14 -9.77
CA ASN A 154 -5.03 -4.42 -9.60
C ASN A 154 -4.80 -3.93 -8.16
N PHE A 155 -5.58 -4.41 -7.20
CA PHE A 155 -5.35 -4.14 -5.78
C PHE A 155 -4.45 -5.19 -5.15
N LYS A 156 -3.49 -4.75 -4.35
CA LYS A 156 -2.66 -5.59 -3.49
C LYS A 156 -2.67 -5.04 -2.06
N VAL A 157 -2.21 -5.83 -1.10
CA VAL A 157 -2.23 -5.45 0.32
C VAL A 157 -0.92 -5.80 0.99
N LYS A 158 -0.41 -4.87 1.81
CA LYS A 158 0.65 -5.15 2.77
C LYS A 158 0.06 -5.66 4.07
N ALA A 159 0.31 -6.92 4.37
CA ALA A 159 0.10 -7.54 5.67
C ALA A 159 1.22 -7.10 6.63
N SER A 160 1.03 -5.94 7.26
CA SER A 160 2.04 -5.26 8.06
C SER A 160 1.43 -4.26 9.05
N GLY A 161 2.28 -3.58 9.85
CA GLY A 161 1.86 -2.44 10.67
C GLY A 161 0.93 -2.80 11.82
N TRP A 162 0.96 -4.06 12.28
CA TRP A 162 0.11 -4.59 13.35
C TRP A 162 0.20 -3.76 14.63
N GLU A 163 1.41 -3.27 14.92
CA GLU A 163 1.74 -2.43 16.06
C GLU A 163 1.05 -1.08 16.04
N MET A 164 0.58 -0.62 14.88
CA MET A 164 -0.11 0.67 14.78
C MET A 164 -1.52 0.63 15.36
N ALA A 165 -2.17 -0.53 15.30
CA ALA A 165 -3.44 -0.74 15.97
C ALA A 165 -3.27 -1.22 17.42
N GLN A 166 -2.38 -2.19 17.65
CA GLN A 166 -2.13 -2.73 18.99
C GLN A 166 -0.64 -3.06 19.17
N ARG A 167 0.03 -2.32 20.06
CA ARG A 167 1.47 -2.51 20.36
C ARG A 167 1.80 -3.94 20.82
N ASN A 168 0.90 -4.59 21.55
CA ASN A 168 1.06 -5.97 22.03
C ASN A 168 0.16 -6.92 21.23
N TYR A 169 0.20 -6.87 19.90
CA TYR A 169 -0.56 -7.78 19.05
C TYR A 169 -0.06 -9.22 19.18
N SER A 170 -0.96 -10.19 19.05
CA SER A 170 -0.65 -11.63 19.11
C SER A 170 -0.42 -12.23 17.72
N GLU A 171 0.32 -13.33 17.67
CA GLU A 171 0.50 -14.19 16.49
C GLU A 171 -0.85 -14.75 16.01
N GLU A 172 -1.79 -14.95 16.93
CA GLU A 172 -3.15 -15.39 16.59
C GLU A 172 -3.92 -14.33 15.81
N LEU A 173 -3.82 -13.05 16.19
CA LEU A 173 -4.40 -11.94 15.41
C LEU A 173 -3.84 -11.91 13.98
N VAL A 174 -2.53 -12.07 13.84
CA VAL A 174 -1.86 -12.12 12.52
C VAL A 174 -2.33 -13.34 11.74
N SER A 175 -2.41 -14.50 12.37
CA SER A 175 -2.87 -15.76 11.76
C SER A 175 -4.30 -15.66 11.24
N CYS A 176 -5.22 -15.10 12.04
CA CYS A 176 -6.60 -14.88 11.65
C CYS A 176 -6.72 -13.88 10.50
N THR A 177 -5.98 -12.77 10.57
CA THR A 177 -5.93 -11.77 9.49
C THR A 177 -5.43 -12.38 8.18
N LEU A 178 -4.32 -13.13 8.21
CA LEU A 178 -3.77 -13.78 7.01
C LEU A 178 -4.71 -14.83 6.43
N LYS A 179 -5.36 -15.66 7.28
CA LYS A 179 -6.39 -16.62 6.81
C LYS A 179 -7.51 -15.91 6.05
N THR A 180 -8.01 -14.80 6.59
CA THR A 180 -9.07 -14.02 5.97
C THR A 180 -8.62 -13.40 4.65
N LEU A 181 -7.43 -12.79 4.62
CA LEU A 181 -6.88 -12.23 3.39
C LEU A 181 -6.69 -13.30 2.31
N LEU A 182 -6.09 -14.44 2.65
CA LEU A 182 -5.88 -15.55 1.71
C LEU A 182 -7.21 -16.06 1.14
N ALA A 183 -8.25 -16.16 1.97
CA ALA A 183 -9.56 -16.62 1.54
C ALA A 183 -10.27 -15.65 0.58
N ILE A 184 -10.04 -14.33 0.72
CA ILE A 184 -10.72 -13.32 -0.10
C ILE A 184 -9.88 -12.94 -1.33
N TRP A 185 -8.58 -12.74 -1.14
CA TRP A 185 -7.69 -12.12 -2.13
C TRP A 185 -6.84 -13.14 -2.89
N GLY A 186 -6.66 -14.35 -2.33
CA GLY A 186 -5.69 -15.32 -2.81
C GLY A 186 -4.25 -14.92 -2.46
N GLU A 187 -3.30 -15.78 -2.78
CA GLU A 187 -1.91 -15.60 -2.38
C GLU A 187 -1.18 -14.50 -3.16
N GLU A 188 -1.56 -14.22 -4.41
CA GLU A 188 -0.83 -13.34 -5.36
C GLU A 188 -0.95 -11.82 -5.06
N ARG A 189 -1.84 -11.46 -4.13
CA ARG A 189 -2.16 -10.07 -3.80
C ARG A 189 -1.73 -9.64 -2.39
N ILE A 190 -1.08 -10.53 -1.63
CA ILE A 190 -0.71 -10.29 -0.23
C ILE A 190 0.81 -10.23 -0.09
N MET A 191 1.33 -9.19 0.53
CA MET A 191 2.76 -9.01 0.79
C MET A 191 2.99 -8.84 2.28
N LEU A 192 3.83 -9.66 2.91
CA LEU A 192 4.30 -9.40 4.26
C LEU A 192 5.31 -8.24 4.23
N ALA A 193 5.19 -7.33 5.19
CA ALA A 193 6.14 -6.24 5.36
C ALA A 193 6.28 -5.87 6.83
N SER A 194 7.45 -5.38 7.24
CA SER A 194 7.72 -5.14 8.66
C SER A 194 7.09 -3.87 9.22
N ASN A 195 6.92 -2.81 8.40
CA ASN A 195 6.70 -1.44 8.88
C ASN A 195 7.86 -0.89 9.73
N PHE A 196 9.10 -1.33 9.47
CA PHE A 196 10.30 -0.76 10.08
C PHE A 196 10.45 0.74 9.73
N PRO A 197 10.85 1.61 10.67
CA PRO A 197 11.27 1.32 12.04
C PRO A 197 10.13 1.24 13.07
N LEU A 198 8.88 1.46 12.67
CA LEU A 198 7.76 1.51 13.62
C LEU A 198 7.45 0.16 14.28
N THR A 199 7.77 -0.97 13.64
CA THR A 199 7.71 -2.30 14.28
C THR A 199 8.47 -2.38 15.60
N LEU A 200 9.47 -1.51 15.82
CA LEU A 200 10.26 -1.42 17.04
C LEU A 200 9.43 -1.00 18.26
N PHE A 201 8.24 -0.43 18.05
CA PHE A 201 7.29 -0.19 19.14
C PHE A 201 6.77 -1.48 19.78
N SER A 202 6.92 -2.62 19.12
CA SER A 202 6.50 -3.94 19.61
C SER A 202 7.67 -4.89 19.81
N CYS A 203 8.57 -5.01 18.82
CA CYS A 203 9.69 -5.95 18.87
C CYS A 203 10.80 -5.58 17.88
N SER A 204 11.98 -6.18 18.02
CA SER A 204 13.07 -5.97 17.07
C SER A 204 12.71 -6.46 15.66
N TYR A 205 13.38 -5.92 14.63
CA TYR A 205 13.18 -6.33 13.25
C TYR A 205 13.36 -7.84 13.03
N GLN A 206 14.40 -8.43 13.63
CA GLN A 206 14.61 -9.88 13.57
C GLN A 206 13.46 -10.64 14.22
N ARG A 207 13.02 -10.20 15.41
CA ARG A 207 11.94 -10.85 16.14
C ARG A 207 10.62 -10.78 15.37
N TYR A 208 10.36 -9.69 14.66
CA TYR A 208 9.19 -9.57 13.78
C TYR A 208 9.16 -10.71 12.75
N TRP A 209 10.25 -10.92 12.01
CA TRP A 209 10.28 -11.94 10.96
C TRP A 209 10.24 -13.36 11.50
N GLU A 210 10.88 -13.64 12.64
CA GLU A 210 10.75 -14.93 13.33
C GLU A 210 9.28 -15.23 13.66
N ARG A 211 8.53 -14.24 14.19
CA ARG A 211 7.10 -14.39 14.47
C ARG A 211 6.28 -14.62 13.20
N MET A 212 6.58 -13.91 12.11
CA MET A 212 5.87 -14.12 10.84
C MET A 212 6.11 -15.53 10.30
N LEU A 213 7.33 -16.06 10.36
CA LEU A 213 7.63 -17.43 9.94
C LEU A 213 6.88 -18.46 10.79
N GLN A 214 6.82 -18.26 12.12
CA GLN A 214 6.02 -19.11 13.02
C GLN A 214 4.53 -19.09 12.68
N VAL A 215 3.98 -17.93 12.32
CA VAL A 215 2.59 -17.81 11.86
C VAL A 215 2.37 -18.60 10.57
N LEU A 216 3.26 -18.45 9.58
CA LEU A 216 3.12 -19.18 8.30
C LEU A 216 3.18 -20.70 8.48
N GLU A 217 4.04 -21.17 9.39
CA GLU A 217 4.14 -22.59 9.78
C GLU A 217 2.87 -23.08 10.48
N ALA A 218 2.37 -22.33 11.47
CA ALA A 218 1.15 -22.66 12.20
C ALA A 218 -0.10 -22.69 11.30
N LEU A 219 -0.10 -21.89 10.22
CA LEU A 219 -1.13 -21.91 9.19
C LEU A 219 -0.99 -23.07 8.18
N ALA A 220 0.10 -23.85 8.27
CA ALA A 220 0.42 -24.94 7.36
C ALA A 220 0.40 -24.52 5.88
N LEU A 221 0.84 -23.29 5.58
CA LEU A 221 0.84 -22.77 4.21
C LEU A 221 1.87 -23.50 3.35
N THR A 222 1.52 -23.72 2.08
CA THR A 222 2.45 -24.36 1.12
C THR A 222 3.69 -23.49 0.91
N GLN A 223 4.80 -24.10 0.49
CA GLN A 223 6.02 -23.36 0.15
C GLN A 223 5.77 -22.30 -0.94
N LYS A 224 4.86 -22.59 -1.89
CA LYS A 224 4.44 -21.62 -2.93
C LYS A 224 3.83 -20.38 -2.29
N THR A 225 2.85 -20.57 -1.42
CA THR A 225 2.15 -19.49 -0.70
C THR A 225 3.11 -18.70 0.19
N GLN A 226 4.00 -19.38 0.93
CA GLN A 226 4.99 -18.71 1.76
C GLN A 226 5.93 -17.83 0.93
N ARG A 227 6.43 -18.34 -0.20
CA ARG A 227 7.28 -17.58 -1.12
C ARG A 227 6.54 -16.37 -1.71
N ALA A 228 5.27 -16.54 -2.07
CA ALA A 228 4.40 -15.46 -2.56
C ALA A 228 4.36 -14.30 -1.56
N LEU A 229 3.97 -14.60 -0.32
CA LEU A 229 3.79 -13.60 0.74
C LEU A 229 5.11 -12.97 1.20
N LEU A 230 6.19 -13.74 1.31
CA LEU A 230 7.47 -13.27 1.84
C LEU A 230 8.30 -12.47 0.82
N SER A 231 8.10 -12.67 -0.49
CA SER A 231 9.01 -12.10 -1.48
C SER A 231 8.43 -11.91 -2.88
N GLN A 232 7.84 -12.96 -3.48
CA GLN A 232 7.57 -12.98 -4.92
C GLN A 232 6.56 -11.90 -5.32
N ASN A 233 5.51 -11.69 -4.53
CA ASN A 233 4.52 -10.66 -4.83
C ASN A 233 5.11 -9.25 -4.77
N ALA A 234 6.03 -8.99 -3.82
CA ALA A 234 6.71 -7.71 -3.72
C ALA A 234 7.67 -7.51 -4.91
N LEU A 235 8.38 -8.56 -5.31
CA LEU A 235 9.25 -8.52 -6.50
C LEU A 235 8.43 -8.18 -7.75
N GLU A 236 7.31 -8.86 -7.98
CA GLU A 236 6.44 -8.62 -9.14
C GLU A 236 5.76 -7.25 -9.10
N THR A 237 5.42 -6.75 -7.91
CA THR A 237 4.73 -5.47 -7.77
C THR A 237 5.68 -4.30 -7.95
N TYR A 238 6.88 -4.37 -7.37
CA TYR A 238 7.77 -3.22 -7.28
C TYR A 238 8.97 -3.28 -8.21
N PHE A 239 9.35 -4.44 -8.76
CA PHE A 239 10.54 -4.58 -9.62
C PHE A 239 10.22 -4.95 -11.07
N THR A 240 8.94 -5.07 -11.42
CA THR A 240 8.56 -5.27 -12.83
C THR A 240 8.66 -3.93 -13.56
N ILE A 241 9.56 -3.88 -14.54
CA ILE A 241 9.68 -2.76 -15.48
C ILE A 241 8.46 -2.83 -16.40
N THR A 242 7.48 -1.95 -16.21
CA THR A 242 6.47 -1.64 -17.23
C THR A 242 7.04 -0.68 -18.25
#